data_AF-A0A378F5X4-F1
#
_entry.id   AF-A0A378F5X4-F1
#
_cell.length_a   1.000
_cell.length_b   1.000
_cell.length_c   1.000
_cell.angle_alpha   90.00
_cell.angle_beta   90.00
_cell.angle_gamma   90.00
#
_symmetry.space_group_name_H-M   'P 1'
#
loop_
_entity.id
_entity.type
_entity.pdbx_description
1 polymer ?
#
loop_
_entity_poly.entity_id
_entity_poly.type
_entity_poly.pdbx_seq_one_letter_code
_entity_poly.pdbx_strand_id
1 'polypeptide(L)' 'MRDEILAISNNEEFDVIVIGSRKPGISTHLLGSNAESILRYAKTPVLVVR' A
#
# COMPACT_ATOMS: atom_id res chain seq x y z
N MET A 1 -7.45 5.00 -6.70
CA MET A 1 -6.92 4.75 -5.32
C MET A 1 -5.43 4.48 -5.28
N ARG A 2 -4.91 3.33 -5.75
CA ARG A 2 -3.45 3.05 -5.75
C ARG A 2 -2.64 4.19 -6.38
N ASP A 3 -2.99 4.58 -7.60
CA ASP A 3 -2.20 5.55 -8.36
C ASP A 3 -2.24 6.95 -7.74
N GLU A 4 -3.35 7.31 -7.10
CA GLU A 4 -3.46 8.54 -6.31
C GLU A 4 -2.55 8.51 -5.08
N ILE A 5 -2.53 7.40 -4.33
CA ILE A 5 -1.65 7.25 -3.16
C ILE A 5 -0.19 7.39 -3.58
N LEU A 6 0.20 6.74 -4.68
CA LEU A 6 1.56 6.85 -5.21
C LEU A 6 1.86 8.28 -5.68
N ALA A 7 0.93 8.93 -6.40
CA ALA A 7 1.11 10.30 -6.86
C ALA A 7 1.29 11.27 -5.68
N ILE A 8 0.44 11.19 -4.66
CA ILE A 8 0.55 12.05 -3.47
C ILE A 8 1.85 11.76 -2.71
N SER A 9 2.18 10.47 -2.49
CA SER A 9 3.41 10.08 -1.78
C SER A 9 4.70 10.53 -2.47
N ASN A 10 4.66 10.76 -3.78
CA ASN A 10 5.81 11.22 -4.56
C ASN A 10 5.89 12.76 -4.64
N ASN A 11 4.78 13.47 -4.42
CA ASN A 11 4.72 14.93 -4.51
C ASN A 11 4.93 15.62 -3.16
N GLU A 12 4.69 14.93 -2.06
CA GLU A 12 4.96 15.44 -0.72
C GLU A 12 5.91 14.51 0.06
N GLU A 13 6.60 15.07 1.05
CA GLU A 13 7.53 14.32 1.90
C GLU A 13 6.77 13.57 3.00
N PHE A 14 6.38 12.34 2.69
CA PHE A 14 5.89 11.39 3.69
C PHE A 14 7.00 10.45 4.12
N ASP A 15 7.10 10.20 5.43
CA ASP A 15 8.07 9.23 5.97
C ASP A 15 7.60 7.77 5.81
N VAL A 16 6.28 7.53 5.79
CA VAL A 16 5.72 6.17 5.72
C VAL A 16 4.30 6.13 5.15
N ILE A 17 4.00 5.08 4.38
CA ILE A 17 2.65 4.70 3.94
C ILE A 17 2.18 3.51 4.78
N VAL A 18 1.02 3.63 5.43
CA VAL A 18 0.42 2.52 6.22
C VAL A 18 -0.75 1.92 5.45
N ILE A 19 -0.73 0.61 5.22
CA ILE A 19 -1.80 -0.10 4.50
C ILE A 19 -2.18 -1.42 5.16
N GLY A 20 -3.49 -1.69 5.20
CA GLY A 20 -4.01 -3.00 5.60
C GLY A 20 -3.65 -4.07 4.57
N SER A 21 -3.19 -5.23 5.04
CA SER A 21 -2.69 -6.32 4.19
C SER A 21 -3.73 -6.79 3.17
N ARG A 22 -5.00 -6.89 3.56
CA ARG A 22 -6.13 -7.26 2.70
C ARG A 22 -7.45 -7.00 3.42
N LYS A 23 -8.56 -7.18 2.69
CA LYS A 23 -9.90 -7.16 3.29
C LYS A 23 -10.11 -8.42 4.15
N PRO A 24 -10.60 -8.29 5.40
CA PRO A 24 -11.00 -9.43 6.22
C PRO A 24 -12.00 -10.32 5.47
N GLY A 25 -11.79 -11.64 5.49
CA GLY A 25 -12.67 -12.63 4.83
C GLY A 25 -12.18 -13.15 3.47
N ILE A 26 -11.11 -12.61 2.89
CA ILE A 26 -10.46 -13.15 1.68
C ILE A 26 -9.19 -13.91 2.10
N SER A 27 -9.14 -15.23 1.88
CA SER A 27 -8.10 -16.12 2.44
C SER A 27 -7.09 -16.64 1.42
N THR A 28 -7.21 -16.31 0.14
CA THR A 28 -6.38 -16.93 -0.91
C THR A 28 -5.01 -16.26 -1.08
N HIS A 29 -4.81 -15.05 -0.54
CA HIS A 29 -3.58 -14.27 -0.74
C HIS A 29 -3.13 -13.59 0.55
N LEU A 30 -1.81 -13.53 0.76
CA LEU A 30 -1.20 -12.86 1.92
C LEU A 30 -1.41 -11.34 1.89
N LEU A 31 -1.53 -10.78 0.69
CA LEU A 31 -1.73 -9.36 0.38
C LEU A 31 -2.90 -9.18 -0.61
N GLY A 32 -3.67 -8.11 -0.45
CA GLY A 32 -4.67 -7.67 -1.42
C GLY A 32 -4.04 -6.93 -2.58
N SER A 33 -4.74 -6.85 -3.71
CA SER A 33 -4.24 -6.25 -4.95
C SER A 33 -3.72 -4.82 -4.81
N ASN A 34 -4.37 -4.00 -3.98
CA ASN A 34 -3.90 -2.64 -3.67
C ASN A 34 -2.61 -2.64 -2.84
N ALA A 35 -2.52 -3.47 -1.81
CA ALA A 35 -1.34 -3.55 -0.95
C ALA A 35 -0.12 -4.07 -1.74
N GLU A 36 -0.31 -5.12 -2.54
CA GLU A 36 0.73 -5.64 -3.42
C GLU A 36 1.20 -4.59 -4.43
N SER A 37 0.23 -3.91 -5.05
CA SER A 37 0.52 -2.83 -5.98
C SER A 37 1.32 -1.70 -5.34
N ILE A 38 0.90 -1.19 -4.19
CA ILE A 38 1.60 -0.07 -3.54
C ILE A 38 3.01 -0.48 -3.14
N LEU A 39 3.21 -1.67 -2.55
CA LEU A 39 4.53 -2.19 -2.22
C LEU A 39 5.48 -2.28 -3.41
N ARG A 40 4.96 -2.61 -4.61
CA ARG A 40 5.78 -2.78 -5.80
C ARG A 40 6.30 -1.46 -6.37
N TYR A 41 5.61 -0.34 -6.17
CA TYR A 41 5.90 0.92 -6.85
C TYR A 41 6.14 2.11 -5.91
N ALA A 42 5.88 1.97 -4.61
CA ALA A 42 6.17 3.02 -3.64
C ALA A 42 7.67 3.26 -3.53
N LYS A 43 8.05 4.54 -3.56
CA LYS A 43 9.40 4.99 -3.22
C LYS A 43 9.52 5.30 -1.73
N THR A 44 8.41 5.71 -1.12
CA THR A 44 8.26 5.90 0.32
C THR A 44 8.20 4.55 1.03
N PRO A 45 8.81 4.39 2.23
CA PRO A 45 8.65 3.21 3.05
C PRO A 45 7.18 2.82 3.28
N VAL A 46 6.86 1.53 3.22
CA VAL A 46 5.50 1.01 3.38
C VAL A 46 5.41 0.04 4.55
N LEU A 47 4.51 0.31 5.49
CA LEU A 47 4.17 -0.56 6.61
C LEU A 47 2.85 -1.28 6.34
N VAL A 48 2.89 -2.62 6.33
CA VAL A 48 1.69 -3.46 6.15
C VAL A 48 1.18 -3.96 7.48
N VAL A 49 -0.08 -3.66 7.80
CA VAL A 49 -0.75 -4.08 9.04
C VAL A 49 -1.83 -5.13 8.77
N ARG A 50 -2.12 -5.99 9.75
CA ARG A 50 -3.06 -7.12 9.59
C ARG A 50 -4.28 -6.97 10.48
#